data_AF-R0CT98-F1
#
_entry.id   AF-R0CT98-F1
#
_cell.length_a   1.000
_cell.length_b   1.000
_cell.length_c   1.000
_cell.angle_alpha   90.00
_cell.angle_beta   90.00
_cell.angle_gamma   90.00
#
_symmetry.space_group_name_H-M   'P 1'
#
loop_
_entity.id
_entity.type
_entity.pdbx_description
1 polymer ?
#
loop_
_entity_poly.entity_id
_entity_poly.type
_entity_poly.pdbx_seq_one_letter_code
_entity_poly.pdbx_strand_id
1 'polypeptide(L)'
;MHDPFALTGPACISFSGGRSSAYMLWKVLESHGGKLPSDSVAVFANTGKEDPRTLEFVQNCGNRWGVPVRWLEYSDTGLGFREVDFYTASRHGEPFDALIDRKKYLPNAVTRFCTAELKIKPINAWLMHQGWSDFDMLVGIRADEPARIAKMPHLHKPLAMTAGL
;
A
#
# COMPACT_ATOMS: atom_id res chain seq x y z
N MET A 1 -18.35 0.37 21.42
CA MET A 1 -17.74 -0.52 20.39
C MET A 1 -16.55 0.23 19.83
N HIS A 2 -15.37 -0.40 19.80
CA HIS A 2 -14.17 0.23 19.25
C HIS A 2 -14.25 0.21 17.73
N ASP A 3 -14.07 1.36 17.08
CA ASP A 3 -14.04 1.45 15.62
C ASP A 3 -12.66 0.98 15.12
N PRO A 4 -12.56 -0.16 14.42
CA PRO A 4 -11.26 -0.68 13.98
C PRO A 4 -10.60 0.17 12.90
N PHE A 5 -11.32 1.11 12.27
CA PHE A 5 -10.76 2.00 11.24
C PHE A 5 -10.34 3.36 11.80
N ALA A 6 -10.66 3.65 13.07
CA ALA A 6 -10.16 4.84 13.74
C ALA A 6 -8.65 4.71 13.98
N LEU A 7 -7.90 5.69 13.51
CA LEU A 7 -6.45 5.74 13.60
C LEU A 7 -6.10 6.48 14.89
N THR A 8 -5.23 5.90 15.71
CA THR A 8 -4.84 6.45 17.01
C THR A 8 -3.45 7.11 17.02
N GLY A 9 -2.77 7.12 15.87
CA GLY A 9 -1.46 7.72 15.68
C GLY A 9 -1.01 7.60 14.21
N PRO A 10 0.29 7.83 13.93
CA PRO A 10 0.79 7.85 12.57
C PRO A 10 0.52 6.55 11.82
N ALA A 11 0.00 6.65 10.60
CA ALA A 11 -0.44 5.47 9.87
C ALA A 11 -0.16 5.54 8.36
N CYS A 12 0.35 4.43 7.82
CA CYS A 12 0.45 4.19 6.40
C CYS A 12 -0.65 3.22 5.96
N ILE A 13 -1.60 3.72 5.16
CA ILE A 13 -2.64 2.91 4.53
C ILE A 13 -2.10 2.33 3.23
N SER A 14 -1.76 1.04 3.21
CA SER A 14 -1.29 0.37 2.02
C SER A 14 -2.46 0.09 1.06
N PHE A 15 -2.63 0.98 0.08
CA PHE A 15 -3.72 0.93 -0.88
C PHE A 15 -3.23 0.27 -2.18
N SER A 16 -3.63 -0.98 -2.42
CA SER A 16 -3.18 -1.76 -3.58
C SER A 16 -4.05 -1.63 -4.83
N GLY A 17 -5.07 -0.76 -4.82
CA GLY A 17 -6.05 -0.64 -5.92
C GLY A 17 -7.02 -1.83 -6.05
N GLY A 18 -7.09 -2.71 -5.05
CA GLY A 18 -8.03 -3.84 -5.02
C GLY A 18 -9.28 -3.54 -4.18
N ARG A 19 -10.32 -4.37 -4.32
CA ARG A 19 -11.60 -4.21 -3.61
C ARG A 19 -11.44 -4.05 -2.10
N SER A 20 -10.66 -4.93 -1.45
CA SER A 20 -10.50 -4.89 0.01
C SER A 20 -9.69 -3.69 0.48
N SER A 21 -8.62 -3.30 -0.24
CA SER A 21 -7.81 -2.15 0.15
C SER A 21 -8.51 -0.82 -0.12
N ALA A 22 -9.32 -0.73 -1.19
CA ALA A 22 -10.21 0.41 -1.45
C ALA A 22 -11.28 0.55 -0.37
N TYR A 23 -11.95 -0.55 -0.02
CA TYR A 23 -12.97 -0.56 1.02
C TYR A 23 -12.37 -0.17 2.38
N MET A 24 -11.19 -0.70 2.73
CA MET A 24 -10.46 -0.30 3.93
C MET A 24 -10.17 1.21 3.94
N LEU A 25 -9.62 1.76 2.86
CA LEU A 25 -9.34 3.20 2.77
C LEU A 25 -10.63 4.03 2.93
N TRP A 26 -11.72 3.63 2.27
CA TRP A 26 -13.02 4.29 2.43
C TRP A 26 -13.52 4.27 3.88
N LYS A 27 -13.44 3.12 4.56
CA LYS A 27 -13.85 3.01 5.97
C LYS A 27 -13.00 3.88 6.88
N VAL A 28 -11.68 3.96 6.65
CA VAL A 28 -10.80 4.89 7.38
C VAL A 28 -11.25 6.34 7.15
N LEU A 29 -11.56 6.74 5.91
CA LEU A 29 -12.06 8.08 5.63
C LEU A 29 -13.39 8.36 6.36
N GLU A 30 -14.33 7.42 6.35
CA GLU A 30 -15.61 7.56 7.09
C GLU A 30 -15.39 7.79 8.58
N SER A 31 -14.47 7.04 9.20
CA SER A 31 -14.11 7.18 10.62
C SER A 31 -13.47 8.52 10.98
N HIS A 32 -12.94 9.25 9.99
CA HIS A 32 -12.24 10.53 10.16
C HIS A 32 -12.93 11.68 9.40
N GLY A 33 -14.26 11.61 9.23
CA GLY A 33 -15.05 12.72 8.67
C GLY A 33 -14.74 13.03 7.20
N GLY A 34 -14.37 12.01 6.44
CA GLY A 34 -14.07 12.09 5.00
C GLY A 34 -12.64 12.52 4.67
N LYS A 35 -11.73 12.58 5.65
CA LYS A 35 -10.33 13.00 5.46
C LYS A 35 -9.38 12.03 6.14
N LEU A 36 -8.13 11.98 5.67
CA LEU A 36 -7.07 11.35 6.45
C LEU A 36 -6.58 12.32 7.53
N PRO A 37 -6.23 11.81 8.73
CA PRO A 37 -5.45 12.57 9.70
C PRO A 37 -4.14 13.10 9.09
N SER A 38 -3.63 14.21 9.63
CA SER A 38 -2.41 14.87 9.10
C SER A 38 -1.14 14.02 9.23
N ASP A 39 -1.12 13.08 10.16
CA ASP A 39 -0.06 12.11 10.40
C ASP A 39 -0.35 10.76 9.71
N SER A 40 -1.21 10.75 8.70
CA SER A 40 -1.61 9.54 7.98
C SER A 40 -1.46 9.71 6.46
N VAL A 41 -1.13 8.62 5.77
CA VAL A 41 -0.90 8.63 4.33
C VAL A 41 -1.43 7.38 3.66
N ALA A 42 -2.15 7.56 2.55
CA ALA A 42 -2.49 6.46 1.65
C ALA A 42 -1.39 6.29 0.60
N VAL A 43 -0.87 5.08 0.44
CA VAL A 43 0.24 4.80 -0.47
C VAL A 43 -0.09 3.66 -1.42
N PHE A 44 0.12 3.89 -2.72
CA PHE A 44 0.07 2.90 -3.79
C PHE A 44 1.49 2.61 -4.28
N ALA A 45 1.91 1.35 -4.21
CA ALA A 45 3.20 0.90 -4.73
C ALA A 45 3.02 0.29 -6.13
N ASN A 46 3.38 1.06 -7.16
CA ASN A 46 3.36 0.62 -8.55
C ASN A 46 4.53 -0.32 -8.83
N THR A 47 4.22 -1.48 -9.40
CA THR A 47 5.23 -2.47 -9.79
C THR A 47 5.69 -2.33 -11.24
N GLY A 48 5.05 -1.44 -12.01
CA GLY A 48 5.21 -1.33 -13.46
C GLY A 48 4.44 -2.37 -14.27
N LYS A 49 3.85 -3.39 -13.62
CA LYS A 49 3.06 -4.47 -14.26
C LYS A 49 1.60 -4.47 -13.82
N GLU A 50 1.11 -3.36 -13.27
CA GLU A 50 -0.28 -3.23 -12.84
C GLU A 50 -1.21 -3.13 -14.06
N ASP A 51 -2.44 -3.63 -13.94
CA ASP A 51 -3.45 -3.45 -14.98
C ASP A 51 -3.76 -1.93 -15.13
N PRO A 52 -3.82 -1.38 -16.35
CA PRO A 52 -4.15 0.04 -16.54
C PRO A 52 -5.43 0.49 -15.84
N ARG A 53 -6.43 -0.39 -15.73
CA ARG A 53 -7.69 -0.12 -15.02
C ARG A 53 -7.49 -0.02 -13.51
N THR A 54 -6.52 -0.73 -12.94
CA THR A 54 -6.13 -0.56 -11.52
C THR A 54 -5.54 0.82 -11.30
N LEU A 55 -4.68 1.30 -12.21
CA LEU A 55 -4.10 2.63 -12.11
C LEU A 55 -5.18 3.72 -12.21
N GLU A 56 -6.09 3.59 -13.18
CA GLU A 56 -7.25 4.48 -13.30
C GLU A 56 -8.14 4.44 -12.07
N PHE A 57 -8.38 3.26 -11.51
CA PHE A 57 -9.18 3.09 -10.30
C PHE A 57 -8.54 3.79 -9.10
N VAL A 58 -7.23 3.63 -8.87
CA VAL A 58 -6.50 4.31 -7.79
C VAL A 58 -6.58 5.83 -7.97
N GLN A 59 -6.35 6.35 -9.18
CA GLN A 59 -6.46 7.77 -9.48
C GLN A 59 -7.88 8.29 -9.24
N ASN A 60 -8.90 7.54 -9.66
CA ASN A 60 -10.30 7.88 -9.47
C ASN A 60 -10.70 7.89 -7.99
N CYS A 61 -10.21 6.94 -7.19
CA CYS A 61 -10.40 6.93 -5.73
C CYS A 61 -9.83 8.20 -5.10
N GLY A 62 -8.57 8.55 -5.40
CA GLY A 62 -7.95 9.77 -4.88
C GLY A 62 -8.73 11.03 -5.25
N ASN A 63 -9.12 11.15 -6.52
CA ASN A 63 -9.87 12.31 -7.03
C ASN A 63 -11.28 12.42 -6.41
N ARG A 64 -12.05 11.32 -6.39
CA ARG A 64 -13.45 11.33 -5.96
C ARG A 64 -13.60 11.48 -4.46
N TRP A 65 -12.67 10.91 -3.69
CA TRP A 65 -12.70 10.99 -2.23
C TRP A 65 -11.94 12.20 -1.70
N GLY A 66 -11.26 12.97 -2.56
CA GLY A 66 -10.50 14.14 -2.15
C GLY A 66 -9.30 13.78 -1.25
N VAL A 67 -8.73 12.58 -1.43
CA VAL A 67 -7.60 12.09 -0.64
C VAL A 67 -6.36 11.93 -1.51
N PRO A 68 -5.22 12.54 -1.15
CA PRO A 68 -3.98 12.33 -1.90
C PRO A 68 -3.49 10.90 -1.67
N VAL A 69 -3.43 10.11 -2.74
CA VAL A 69 -2.71 8.83 -2.76
C VAL A 69 -1.28 9.09 -3.20
N ARG A 70 -0.30 8.68 -2.40
CA ARG A 70 1.12 8.75 -2.75
C ARG A 70 1.47 7.56 -3.64
N TRP A 71 2.03 7.80 -4.82
CA TRP A 71 2.44 6.73 -5.73
C TRP A 71 3.95 6.55 -5.66
N LEU A 72 4.38 5.32 -5.39
CA LEU A 72 5.77 4.95 -5.26
C LEU A 72 6.12 3.81 -6.19
N GLU A 73 7.34 3.83 -6.69
CA GLU A 73 7.96 2.73 -7.41
C GLU A 73 9.25 2.30 -6.72
N TYR A 74 9.63 1.05 -6.91
CA TYR A 74 10.97 0.60 -6.58
C TYR A 74 12.01 1.32 -7.46
N SER A 75 13.11 1.72 -6.84
CA SER A 75 14.33 2.13 -7.53
C SER A 75 15.49 1.28 -7.02
N ASP A 76 16.33 0.80 -7.91
CA ASP A 76 17.58 0.11 -7.58
C ASP A 76 18.74 1.06 -7.26
N THR A 77 18.50 2.37 -7.38
CA THR A 77 19.45 3.44 -7.08
C THR A 77 18.90 4.40 -6.02
N GLY A 78 19.76 5.29 -5.53
CA GLY A 78 19.37 6.34 -4.59
C GLY A 78 18.76 5.80 -3.30
N LEU A 79 17.58 6.32 -2.94
CA LEU A 79 16.88 6.00 -1.68
C LEU A 79 16.09 4.68 -1.73
N GLY A 80 16.11 3.94 -2.85
CA GLY A 80 15.35 2.70 -2.98
C GLY A 80 13.88 2.86 -3.40
N PHE A 81 13.44 4.10 -3.65
CA PHE A 81 12.12 4.42 -4.16
C PHE A 81 12.18 5.58 -5.17
N ARG A 82 11.12 5.71 -5.98
CA ARG A 82 10.83 6.88 -6.81
C ARG A 82 9.39 7.31 -6.58
N GLU A 83 9.18 8.60 -6.36
CA GLU A 83 7.83 9.16 -6.38
C GLU A 83 7.38 9.37 -7.83
N VAL A 84 6.16 8.94 -8.12
CA VAL A 84 5.52 9.08 -9.42
C VAL A 84 4.09 9.56 -9.23
N ASP A 85 3.34 9.68 -10.32
CA ASP A 85 1.91 9.91 -10.35
C ASP A 85 1.26 9.04 -11.43
N PHE A 86 -0.04 9.19 -11.64
CA PHE A 86 -0.75 8.43 -12.67
C PHE A 86 -0.18 8.58 -14.09
N TYR A 87 0.41 9.73 -14.41
CA TYR A 87 0.93 10.04 -15.74
C TYR A 87 2.37 9.56 -15.93
N THR A 88 3.16 9.54 -14.86
CA THR A 88 4.60 9.22 -14.86
C THR A 88 4.92 7.81 -14.37
N ALA A 89 3.94 7.12 -13.76
CA ALA A 89 4.08 5.74 -13.34
C ALA A 89 4.41 4.83 -14.53
N SER A 90 5.42 3.99 -14.33
CA SER A 90 5.83 2.92 -15.25
C SER A 90 4.67 1.96 -15.54
N ARG A 91 4.58 1.52 -16.80
CA ARG A 91 3.49 0.67 -17.31
C ARG A 91 4.01 -0.55 -18.08
N HIS A 92 5.32 -0.64 -18.27
CA HIS A 92 5.95 -1.67 -19.08
C HIS A 92 6.82 -2.63 -18.25
N GLY A 93 6.86 -2.44 -16.93
CA GLY A 93 7.52 -3.33 -15.97
C GLY A 93 8.88 -2.86 -15.50
N GLU A 94 9.25 -1.62 -15.77
CA GLU A 94 10.59 -1.09 -15.53
C GLU A 94 11.07 -1.28 -14.07
N PRO A 95 10.25 -1.05 -13.01
CA PRO A 95 10.64 -1.35 -11.63
C PRO A 95 10.86 -2.85 -11.39
N PHE A 96 10.04 -3.70 -12.01
CA PHE A 96 10.14 -5.15 -11.90
C PHE A 96 11.40 -5.67 -12.61
N ASP A 97 11.68 -5.16 -13.81
CA ASP A 97 12.83 -5.53 -14.62
C ASP A 97 14.13 -5.12 -13.91
N ALA A 98 14.20 -3.90 -13.37
CA ALA A 98 15.32 -3.44 -12.54
C ALA A 98 15.56 -4.36 -11.33
N LEU A 99 14.48 -4.83 -10.69
CA LEU A 99 14.59 -5.78 -9.58
C LEU A 99 15.11 -7.15 -10.03
N ILE A 100 14.65 -7.68 -11.18
CA ILE A 100 15.17 -8.93 -11.74
C ILE A 100 16.65 -8.77 -12.07
N ASP A 101 17.04 -7.66 -12.70
CA ASP A 101 18.42 -7.37 -13.06
C ASP A 101 19.32 -7.30 -11.83
N ARG A 102 18.83 -6.77 -10.71
CA ARG A 102 19.56 -6.80 -9.43
C ARG A 102 19.63 -8.20 -8.83
N LYS A 103 18.52 -8.95 -8.81
CA LYS A 103 18.44 -10.26 -8.15
C LYS A 103 19.09 -11.39 -8.96
N LYS A 104 19.15 -11.24 -10.28
CA LYS A 104 19.61 -12.25 -11.26
C LYS A 104 18.77 -13.54 -11.31
N TYR A 105 17.53 -13.50 -10.82
CA TYR A 105 16.56 -14.59 -10.98
C TYR A 105 15.11 -14.09 -10.89
N LEU A 106 14.20 -14.85 -11.49
CA LEU A 106 12.76 -14.57 -11.43
C LEU A 106 12.16 -15.00 -10.10
N PRO A 107 11.15 -14.26 -9.58
CA PRO A 107 10.39 -14.71 -8.44
C PRO A 107 9.70 -16.03 -8.75
N ASN A 108 9.58 -16.90 -7.76
CA ASN A 108 8.95 -18.21 -7.89
C ASN A 108 8.03 -18.51 -6.71
N ALA A 109 7.36 -19.67 -6.73
CA ALA A 109 6.38 -20.03 -5.71
C ALA A 109 6.96 -20.08 -4.29
N VAL A 110 8.26 -20.35 -4.16
CA VAL A 110 8.99 -20.38 -2.88
C VAL A 110 9.51 -18.99 -2.54
N THR A 111 10.23 -18.35 -3.47
CA THR A 111 10.89 -17.05 -3.28
C THR A 111 10.05 -15.92 -3.86
N ARG A 112 8.98 -15.55 -3.15
CA ARG A 112 8.02 -14.50 -3.56
C ARG A 112 8.49 -13.10 -3.15
N PHE A 113 9.65 -12.69 -3.64
CA PHE A 113 10.29 -11.44 -3.20
C PHE A 113 9.60 -10.15 -3.70
N CYS A 114 8.74 -10.22 -4.72
CA CYS A 114 8.10 -9.02 -5.31
C CYS A 114 7.36 -8.18 -4.28
N THR A 115 6.60 -8.79 -3.36
CA THR A 115 5.86 -8.04 -2.35
C THR A 115 6.82 -7.27 -1.43
N ALA A 116 7.89 -7.91 -0.99
CA ALA A 116 8.86 -7.27 -0.11
C ALA A 116 9.63 -6.16 -0.84
N GLU A 117 10.15 -6.45 -2.03
CA GLU A 117 11.08 -5.58 -2.75
C GLU A 117 10.38 -4.47 -3.55
N LEU A 118 9.21 -4.75 -4.17
CA LEU A 118 8.51 -3.78 -5.00
C LEU A 118 7.43 -3.00 -4.25
N LYS A 119 6.99 -3.47 -3.07
CA LYS A 119 5.92 -2.82 -2.31
C LYS A 119 6.39 -2.35 -0.95
N ILE A 120 6.76 -3.29 -0.08
CA ILE A 120 7.02 -2.96 1.34
C ILE A 120 8.27 -2.09 1.49
N LYS A 121 9.39 -2.45 0.87
CA LYS A 121 10.64 -1.70 1.01
C LYS A 121 10.57 -0.28 0.43
N PRO A 122 10.03 -0.03 -0.78
CA PRO A 122 9.90 1.33 -1.28
C PRO A 122 8.98 2.19 -0.42
N ILE A 123 7.88 1.62 0.10
CA ILE A 123 6.99 2.33 1.04
C ILE A 123 7.76 2.71 2.31
N ASN A 124 8.45 1.76 2.95
CA ASN A 124 9.19 2.02 4.18
C ASN A 124 10.33 3.02 3.96
N ALA A 125 11.06 2.90 2.85
CA ALA A 125 12.14 3.83 2.51
C ALA A 125 11.61 5.25 2.32
N TRP A 126 10.45 5.42 1.67
CA TRP A 126 9.80 6.72 1.55
C TRP A 126 9.36 7.27 2.91
N LEU A 127 8.67 6.46 3.73
CA LEU A 127 8.23 6.89 5.07
C LEU A 127 9.41 7.33 5.95
N MET A 128 10.49 6.55 5.97
CA MET A 128 11.71 6.92 6.69
C MET A 128 12.33 8.21 6.14
N HIS A 129 12.31 8.41 4.82
CA HIS A 129 12.76 9.65 4.20
C HIS A 129 11.91 10.86 4.59
N GLN A 130 10.60 10.66 4.84
CA GLN A 130 9.71 11.69 5.41
C GLN A 130 9.92 11.90 6.92
N GLY A 131 10.87 11.20 7.55
CA GLY A 131 11.18 11.30 8.98
C GLY A 131 10.32 10.43 9.89
N TRP A 132 9.58 9.45 9.34
CA TRP A 132 8.75 8.56 10.14
C TRP A 132 9.59 7.43 10.73
N SER A 133 9.46 7.20 12.04
CA SER A 133 10.18 6.14 12.76
C SER A 133 9.26 5.12 13.43
N ASP A 134 8.02 5.51 13.73
CA ASP A 134 7.01 4.65 14.34
C ASP A 134 5.65 4.96 13.70
N PHE A 135 4.98 3.93 13.20
CA PHE A 135 3.71 4.05 12.50
C PHE A 135 3.02 2.69 12.35
N ASP A 136 1.69 2.71 12.27
CA ASP A 136 0.91 1.54 11.90
C ASP A 136 0.87 1.39 10.38
N MET A 137 1.08 0.16 9.90
CA MET A 137 0.83 -0.17 8.49
C MET A 137 -0.48 -0.93 8.35
N LEU A 138 -1.47 -0.30 7.71
CA LEU A 138 -2.78 -0.87 7.44
C LEU A 138 -2.77 -1.66 6.14
N VAL A 139 -3.33 -2.87 6.17
CA VAL A 139 -3.49 -3.74 4.99
C VAL A 139 -4.90 -4.33 4.90
N GLY A 140 -5.43 -4.40 3.69
CA GLY A 140 -6.79 -4.86 3.40
C GLY A 140 -6.96 -6.39 3.43
N ILE A 141 -6.60 -7.03 4.55
CA ILE A 141 -6.80 -8.47 4.79
C ILE A 141 -8.11 -8.68 5.54
N ARG A 142 -8.96 -9.57 5.03
CA ARG A 142 -10.29 -9.84 5.58
C ARG A 142 -10.27 -10.93 6.65
N ALA A 143 -11.31 -10.94 7.48
CA ALA A 143 -11.53 -11.94 8.52
C ALA A 143 -11.56 -13.39 8.01
N ASP A 144 -12.11 -13.62 6.82
CA ASP A 144 -12.18 -14.95 6.18
C ASP A 144 -10.86 -15.37 5.50
N GLU A 145 -9.76 -14.66 5.76
CA GLU A 145 -8.41 -14.99 5.28
C GLU A 145 -7.46 -15.41 6.43
N PRO A 146 -7.83 -16.38 7.30
CA PRO A 146 -7.11 -16.68 8.55
C PRO A 146 -5.64 -17.05 8.33
N ALA A 147 -5.33 -17.78 7.26
CA ALA A 147 -3.95 -18.14 6.91
C ALA A 147 -3.09 -16.91 6.53
N ARG A 148 -3.68 -15.85 5.98
CA ARG A 148 -2.97 -14.59 5.69
C ARG A 148 -2.81 -13.75 6.94
N ILE A 149 -3.82 -13.71 7.81
CA ILE A 149 -3.77 -13.02 9.09
C ILE A 149 -2.60 -13.54 9.93
N ALA A 150 -2.50 -14.87 10.08
CA ALA A 150 -1.46 -15.52 10.89
C ALA A 150 -0.03 -15.23 10.39
N LYS A 151 0.16 -14.95 9.09
CA LYS A 151 1.48 -14.67 8.50
C LYS A 151 1.94 -13.23 8.67
N MET A 152 1.07 -12.32 9.12
CA MET A 152 1.33 -10.88 9.15
C MET A 152 1.01 -10.27 10.52
N PRO A 153 1.49 -10.82 11.65
CA PRO A 153 1.02 -10.41 12.99
C PRO A 153 1.26 -8.94 13.33
N HIS A 154 2.29 -8.32 12.75
CA HIS A 154 2.72 -6.94 13.01
C HIS A 154 1.95 -5.87 12.19
N LEU A 155 1.10 -6.26 11.23
CA LEU A 155 0.34 -5.31 10.42
C LEU A 155 -1.05 -5.04 11.01
N HIS A 156 -1.55 -3.81 10.89
CA HIS A 156 -2.92 -3.49 11.27
C HIS A 156 -3.89 -3.99 10.17
N LYS A 157 -4.86 -4.83 10.54
CA LYS A 157 -5.83 -5.47 9.63
C LYS A 157 -7.26 -5.15 10.08
N PRO A 158 -7.75 -3.91 9.89
CA PRO A 158 -9.04 -3.52 10.44
C PRO A 158 -10.20 -4.37 9.89
N LEU A 159 -10.15 -4.79 8.61
CA LEU A 159 -11.14 -5.69 8.01
C LEU A 159 -11.14 -7.12 8.58
N ALA A 160 -10.08 -7.53 9.28
CA ALA A 160 -10.06 -8.79 10.01
C ALA A 160 -10.67 -8.66 11.41
N MET A 161 -10.71 -7.44 11.95
CA MET A 161 -11.25 -7.13 13.28
C MET A 161 -12.76 -6.89 13.26
N THR A 162 -13.37 -6.74 12.08
CA THR A 162 -14.82 -6.56 11.91
C THR A 162 -15.62 -7.86 11.89
N ALA A 163 -15.00 -9.02 12.17
CA ALA A 163 -15.70 -10.31 12.18
C ALA A 163 -16.68 -10.37 13.37
N GLY A 164 -17.98 -10.26 13.09
CA GLY A 164 -19.03 -10.23 14.12
C GLY A 164 -20.00 -9.04 14.03
N LEU A 165 -19.89 -8.22 12.97
CA LEU A 165 -20.98 -7.37 12.48
C LEU A 165 -21.77 -8.07 11.38
#